data_AF-A0A8H9I6Z8-F1
#
_entry.id   AF-A0A8H9I6Z8-F1
#
_cell.length_a   1.000
_cell.length_b   1.000
_cell.length_c   1.000
_cell.angle_alpha   90.00
_cell.angle_beta   90.00
_cell.angle_gamma   90.00
#
_symmetry.space_group_name_H-M   'P 1'
#
loop_
_entity.id
_entity.type
_entity.pdbx_description
1 polymer ?
#
loop_
_entity_poly.entity_id
_entity_poly.type
_entity_poly.pdbx_seq_one_letter_code
_entity_poly.pdbx_strand_id
1 'polypeptide(L)'
;MAVAAGSLYHEGKKITDVLDMVNALEPIAGKGALTVFFFGTLAAGLSSVFPCMLIAPLLIEDYRSGKLDTKSTQFRVITGIAALFALTIPVFGFNPIQGQILSQVFNVFVLPLVILGIILMINKKKLMHEHTVGYLLNIVLGLAFMFSILISFNGILGLLE
;
A
#
# COMPACT_ATOMS: atom_id res chain seq x y z
N MET A 1 -11.44 3.92 -10.02
CA MET A 1 -11.89 5.32 -10.15
C MET A 1 -12.94 5.49 -11.23
N ALA A 2 -12.63 5.24 -12.52
CA ALA A 2 -13.60 5.41 -13.62
C ALA A 2 -14.92 4.64 -13.43
N VAL A 3 -14.85 3.37 -13.02
CA VAL A 3 -16.04 2.53 -12.77
C VAL A 3 -16.89 3.09 -11.62
N ALA A 4 -16.28 3.42 -10.48
CA ALA A 4 -16.99 4.00 -9.33
C ALA A 4 -17.59 5.38 -9.66
N ALA A 5 -16.89 6.22 -10.42
CA ALA A 5 -17.41 7.51 -10.85
C ALA A 5 -18.60 7.35 -11.81
N GLY A 6 -18.55 6.40 -12.75
CA GLY A 6 -19.63 6.15 -13.70
C GLY A 6 -20.86 5.46 -13.10
N SER A 7 -20.69 4.65 -12.04
CA SER A 7 -21.78 3.84 -11.45
C SER A 7 -22.34 4.38 -10.14
N LEU A 8 -21.54 5.09 -9.32
CA LEU A 8 -21.95 5.48 -7.97
C LEU A 8 -22.06 7.00 -7.79
N TYR A 9 -21.19 7.78 -8.45
CA TYR A 9 -21.11 9.23 -8.21
C TYR A 9 -22.38 9.98 -8.65
N HIS A 10 -22.96 9.60 -9.80
CA HIS A 10 -24.20 10.21 -10.29
C HIS A 10 -25.43 9.83 -9.45
N GLU A 11 -25.41 8.67 -8.80
CA GLU A 11 -26.50 8.19 -7.95
C GLU A 11 -26.37 8.65 -6.48
N GLY A 12 -25.29 9.35 -6.12
CA GLY A 12 -25.02 9.77 -4.74
C GLY A 12 -24.81 8.62 -3.75
N LYS A 13 -24.61 7.39 -4.26
CA LYS A 13 -24.43 6.19 -3.44
C LYS A 13 -23.04 6.19 -2.81
N LYS A 14 -22.99 6.19 -1.48
CA LYS A 14 -21.77 5.98 -0.71
C LYS A 14 -21.53 4.48 -0.54
N ILE A 15 -20.26 4.07 -0.60
CA ILE A 15 -19.86 2.70 -0.30
C ILE A 15 -19.66 2.61 1.22
N THR A 16 -20.54 1.91 1.92
CA THR A 16 -20.35 1.59 3.34
C THR A 16 -19.94 0.14 3.52
N ASP A 17 -20.38 -0.73 2.62
CA ASP A 17 -20.19 -2.16 2.72
C ASP A 17 -19.65 -2.78 1.43
N VAL A 18 -19.07 -3.97 1.57
CA VAL A 18 -18.49 -4.72 0.45
C VAL A 18 -19.54 -5.03 -0.62
N LEU A 19 -20.80 -5.24 -0.20
CA LEU A 19 -21.92 -5.50 -1.12
C LEU A 19 -22.22 -4.30 -2.04
N ASP A 20 -22.00 -3.06 -1.57
CA ASP A 20 -22.18 -1.87 -2.41
C ASP A 20 -21.16 -1.84 -3.56
N MET A 21 -19.95 -2.35 -3.30
CA MET A 21 -18.90 -2.48 -4.32
C MET A 21 -19.26 -3.51 -5.39
N VAL A 22 -19.98 -4.57 -5.02
CA VAL A 22 -20.49 -5.57 -5.96
C VAL A 22 -21.57 -4.95 -6.86
N ASN A 23 -22.52 -4.22 -6.26
CA ASN A 23 -23.59 -3.54 -7.00
C ASN A 23 -23.03 -2.52 -8.00
N ALA A 24 -21.93 -1.84 -7.65
CA ALA A 24 -21.22 -0.94 -8.58
C ALA A 24 -20.67 -1.66 -9.83
N LEU A 25 -20.39 -2.95 -9.72
CA LEU A 25 -19.90 -3.78 -10.82
C LEU A 25 -21.03 -4.43 -11.62
N GLU A 26 -22.26 -4.47 -11.10
CA GLU A 26 -23.43 -5.05 -11.76
C GLU A 26 -23.70 -4.50 -13.17
N PRO A 27 -23.60 -3.18 -13.45
CA PRO A 27 -23.81 -2.66 -14.80
C PRO A 27 -22.81 -3.17 -15.85
N ILE A 28 -21.63 -3.63 -15.41
CA ILE A 28 -20.55 -4.08 -16.30
C ILE A 28 -20.50 -5.61 -16.37
N ALA A 29 -20.61 -6.29 -15.23
CA ALA A 29 -20.47 -7.74 -15.10
C ALA A 29 -21.81 -8.50 -15.02
N GLY A 30 -22.94 -7.78 -14.94
CA GLY A 30 -24.28 -8.34 -14.85
C GLY A 30 -24.45 -9.31 -13.69
N LYS A 31 -25.16 -10.41 -13.93
CA LYS A 31 -25.42 -11.48 -12.95
C LYS A 31 -24.15 -12.16 -12.41
N GLY A 32 -23.01 -11.98 -13.08
CA GLY A 32 -21.71 -12.51 -12.66
C GLY A 32 -20.91 -11.58 -11.75
N ALA A 33 -21.41 -10.37 -11.46
CA ALA A 33 -20.69 -9.35 -10.70
C ALA A 33 -20.19 -9.85 -9.34
N LEU A 34 -21.03 -10.60 -8.61
CA LEU A 34 -20.68 -11.18 -7.31
C LEU A 34 -19.47 -12.13 -7.44
N THR A 35 -19.51 -13.04 -8.41
CA THR A 35 -18.42 -14.01 -8.64
C THR A 35 -17.14 -13.31 -9.05
N VAL A 36 -17.20 -12.40 -10.03
CA VAL A 36 -16.03 -11.65 -10.50
C VAL A 36 -15.42 -10.83 -9.37
N PHE A 37 -16.26 -10.15 -8.58
CA PHE A 37 -15.82 -9.34 -7.47
C PHE A 37 -15.15 -10.17 -6.36
N PHE A 38 -15.75 -11.30 -5.96
CA PHE A 38 -15.16 -12.17 -4.94
C PHE A 38 -13.84 -12.79 -5.40
N PHE A 39 -13.80 -13.38 -6.60
CA PHE A 39 -12.56 -13.94 -7.13
C PHE A 39 -11.47 -12.88 -7.31
N GLY A 40 -11.82 -11.70 -7.82
CA GLY A 40 -10.89 -10.58 -7.99
C GLY A 40 -10.33 -10.10 -6.65
N THR A 41 -11.20 -9.88 -5.66
CA THR A 41 -10.80 -9.44 -4.31
C THR A 41 -9.94 -10.49 -3.61
N LEU A 42 -10.30 -11.78 -3.70
CA LEU A 42 -9.49 -12.87 -3.16
C LEU A 42 -8.12 -12.95 -3.83
N ALA A 43 -8.07 -12.87 -5.17
CA ALA A 43 -6.80 -12.89 -5.91
C ALA A 43 -5.91 -11.69 -5.57
N ALA A 44 -6.48 -10.49 -5.48
CA ALA A 44 -5.75 -9.28 -5.09
C ALA A 44 -5.23 -9.35 -3.66
N GLY A 45 -6.05 -9.85 -2.72
CA GLY A 45 -5.68 -10.06 -1.32
C GLY A 45 -4.54 -11.06 -1.18
N LEU A 46 -4.69 -12.26 -1.75
CA LEU A 46 -3.67 -13.30 -1.69
C LEU A 46 -2.36 -12.84 -2.34
N SER A 47 -2.41 -12.21 -3.51
CA SER A 47 -1.23 -11.70 -4.20
C SER A 47 -0.47 -10.65 -3.38
N SER A 48 -1.18 -9.76 -2.68
CA SER A 48 -0.57 -8.70 -1.87
C SER A 48 -0.02 -9.20 -0.53
N VAL A 49 -0.62 -10.24 0.04
CA VAL A 49 -0.22 -10.78 1.35
C VAL A 49 1.19 -11.38 1.31
N PHE A 50 1.59 -12.03 0.21
CA PHE A 50 2.93 -12.64 0.13
C PHE A 50 4.08 -11.61 0.22
N PRO A 51 4.16 -10.56 -0.62
CA PRO A 51 5.20 -9.54 -0.47
C PRO A 51 5.17 -8.84 0.90
N CYS A 52 3.98 -8.52 1.42
CA CYS A 52 3.84 -7.86 2.72
C CYS A 52 4.43 -8.70 3.86
N MET A 53 4.22 -10.02 3.84
CA MET A 53 4.81 -10.93 4.84
C MET A 53 6.32 -11.13 4.67
N LEU A 54 6.86 -10.89 3.48
CA LEU A 54 8.28 -11.04 3.17
C LEU A 54 9.11 -9.81 3.58
N ILE A 55 8.57 -8.60 3.46
CA ILE A 55 9.33 -7.35 3.71
C ILE A 55 9.99 -7.33 5.08
N ALA A 56 9.29 -7.69 6.17
CA ALA A 56 9.84 -7.61 7.52
C ALA A 56 11.03 -8.58 7.74
N PRO A 57 10.92 -9.89 7.41
CA PRO A 57 12.07 -10.78 7.42
C PRO A 57 13.23 -10.29 6.56
N LEU A 58 12.96 -9.80 5.34
CA LEU A 58 13.99 -9.28 4.44
C LEU A 58 14.78 -8.13 5.05
N LEU A 59 14.09 -7.14 5.63
CA LEU A 59 14.75 -6.00 6.27
C LEU A 59 15.66 -6.43 7.44
N ILE A 60 15.26 -7.45 8.19
CA ILE A 60 16.06 -7.98 9.32
C ILE A 60 17.28 -8.75 8.79
N GLU A 61 17.12 -9.52 7.72
CA GLU A 61 18.20 -10.27 7.09
C GLU A 61 19.22 -9.36 6.41
N ASP A 62 18.75 -8.33 5.70
CA ASP A 62 19.57 -7.27 5.10
C ASP A 62 20.41 -6.55 6.16
N TYR A 63 19.83 -6.29 7.34
CA TYR A 63 20.55 -5.70 8.46
C TYR A 63 21.62 -6.62 9.06
N ARG A 64 21.40 -7.94 9.08
CA ARG A 64 22.29 -8.90 9.77
C ARG A 64 23.37 -9.50 8.89
N SER A 65 23.01 -10.01 7.72
CA SER A 65 23.89 -10.91 6.95
C SER A 65 23.76 -10.80 5.43
N GLY A 66 22.72 -10.11 4.92
CA GLY A 66 22.48 -9.91 3.50
C GLY A 66 22.18 -11.19 2.70
N LYS A 67 21.86 -12.31 3.38
CA LYS A 67 21.44 -13.57 2.75
C LYS A 67 20.05 -13.93 3.21
N LEU A 68 19.22 -14.24 2.22
CA LEU A 68 17.81 -14.51 2.37
C LEU A 68 17.61 -15.98 2.74
N ASP A 69 17.27 -16.28 4.00
CA ASP A 69 17.01 -17.65 4.45
C ASP A 69 15.54 -17.83 4.84
N THR A 70 14.73 -18.08 3.82
CA THR A 70 13.29 -18.36 3.96
C THR A 70 12.96 -19.61 4.79
N LYS A 71 13.95 -20.46 5.09
CA LYS A 71 13.76 -21.66 5.93
C LYS A 71 14.13 -21.43 7.39
N SER A 72 14.74 -20.30 7.71
CA SER A 72 15.12 -19.94 9.08
C SER A 72 13.91 -19.91 10.02
N THR A 73 14.10 -20.41 11.24
CA THR A 73 13.08 -20.35 12.31
C THR A 73 12.69 -18.90 12.61
N GLN A 74 13.60 -17.93 12.41
CA GLN A 74 13.33 -16.52 12.59
C GLN A 74 12.33 -15.99 11.56
N PHE A 75 12.51 -16.35 10.28
CA PHE A 75 11.60 -16.00 9.19
C PHE A 75 10.18 -16.48 9.50
N ARG A 76 10.03 -17.76 9.91
CA ARG A 76 8.72 -18.33 10.23
C ARG A 76 8.03 -17.66 11.42
N VAL A 77 8.79 -17.31 12.46
CA VAL A 77 8.25 -16.63 13.65
C VAL A 77 7.80 -15.21 13.30
N ILE A 78 8.61 -14.44 12.56
CA ILE A 78 8.27 -13.07 12.16
C ILE A 78 7.03 -13.08 11.24
N THR A 79 7.00 -13.95 10.24
CA THR A 79 5.84 -14.11 9.35
C THR A 79 4.60 -14.58 10.11
N GLY A 80 4.74 -15.50 11.06
CA GLY A 80 3.63 -15.98 11.90
C GLY A 80 3.04 -14.88 12.78
N ILE A 81 3.89 -14.05 13.41
CA ILE A 81 3.45 -12.88 14.18
C ILE A 81 2.76 -11.86 13.27
N ALA A 82 3.34 -11.55 12.10
CA ALA A 82 2.75 -10.63 11.13
C ALA A 82 1.37 -11.10 10.65
N ALA A 83 1.19 -12.41 10.41
CA ALA A 83 -0.09 -13.00 10.04
C ALA A 83 -1.13 -12.91 11.17
N LEU A 84 -0.73 -13.11 12.42
CA LEU A 84 -1.62 -12.93 13.57
C LEU A 84 -2.10 -11.47 13.70
N PHE A 85 -1.20 -10.50 13.51
CA PHE A 85 -1.55 -9.08 13.47
C PHE A 85 -2.51 -8.74 12.32
N ALA A 86 -2.28 -9.31 11.13
CA ALA A 86 -3.16 -9.11 9.98
C ALA A 86 -4.58 -9.64 10.23
N LEU A 87 -4.72 -10.76 10.94
CA LEU A 87 -6.01 -11.33 11.33
C LEU A 87 -6.71 -10.56 12.44
N THR A 88 -6.03 -9.65 13.14
CA THR A 88 -6.63 -8.97 14.30
C THR A 88 -7.72 -7.97 13.87
N ILE A 89 -7.52 -7.27 12.74
CA ILE A 89 -8.47 -6.28 12.20
C ILE A 89 -9.86 -6.88 11.93
N PRO A 90 -10.01 -7.99 11.17
CA PRO A 90 -11.32 -8.59 10.94
C PRO A 90 -11.94 -9.19 12.22
N VAL A 91 -11.13 -9.66 13.18
CA VAL A 91 -11.63 -10.24 14.44
C VAL A 91 -12.31 -9.18 15.32
N PHE A 92 -11.87 -7.92 15.27
CA PHE A 92 -12.50 -6.84 16.02
C PHE A 92 -13.79 -6.30 15.39
N GLY A 93 -14.26 -6.88 14.28
CA GLY A 93 -15.47 -6.44 13.58
C GLY A 93 -15.35 -5.04 12.97
N PHE A 94 -14.13 -4.53 12.81
CA PHE A 94 -13.88 -3.23 12.21
C PHE A 94 -14.22 -3.25 10.72
N ASN A 95 -14.82 -2.18 10.20
CA ASN A 95 -15.16 -2.10 8.80
C ASN A 95 -13.88 -2.14 7.93
N PRO A 96 -13.68 -3.17 7.10
CA PRO A 96 -12.45 -3.35 6.33
C PRO A 96 -12.22 -2.23 5.31
N ILE A 97 -13.30 -1.61 4.82
CA ILE A 97 -13.23 -0.48 3.87
C ILE A 97 -12.65 0.75 4.58
N GLN A 98 -13.14 1.06 5.78
CA GLN A 98 -12.60 2.16 6.58
C GLN A 98 -11.14 1.90 6.98
N GLY A 99 -10.80 0.67 7.33
CA GLY A 99 -9.41 0.29 7.63
C GLY A 99 -8.48 0.41 6.43
N GLN A 100 -8.96 0.03 5.25
CA GLN A 100 -8.23 0.23 4.01
C GLN A 100 -8.01 1.71 3.73
N ILE A 101 -9.05 2.55 3.83
CA ILE A 101 -8.95 4.00 3.62
C ILE A 101 -7.95 4.61 4.61
N LEU A 102 -8.07 4.28 5.89
CA LEU A 102 -7.18 4.78 6.94
C LEU A 102 -5.71 4.40 6.65
N SER A 103 -5.46 3.15 6.25
CA SER A 103 -4.12 2.68 5.89
C SER A 103 -3.54 3.46 4.69
N GLN A 104 -4.37 3.81 3.70
CA GLN A 104 -3.93 4.63 2.57
C GLN A 104 -3.61 6.07 2.98
N VAL A 105 -4.40 6.65 3.91
CA VAL A 105 -4.10 7.97 4.48
C VAL A 105 -2.77 7.94 5.22
N PHE A 106 -2.48 6.89 6.01
CA PHE A 106 -1.18 6.74 6.64
C PHE A 106 -0.02 6.64 5.64
N ASN A 107 -0.20 5.93 4.53
CA ASN A 107 0.83 5.82 3.48
C ASN A 107 1.24 7.18 2.90
N VAL A 108 0.31 8.12 2.81
CA VAL A 108 0.59 9.49 2.33
C VAL A 108 1.60 10.20 3.25
N PHE A 109 1.52 10.01 4.56
CA PHE A 109 2.46 10.60 5.52
C PHE A 109 3.83 9.91 5.52
N VAL A 110 3.88 8.63 5.16
CA VAL A 110 5.13 7.86 5.09
C VAL A 110 5.92 8.18 3.81
N LEU A 111 5.23 8.53 2.72
CA LEU A 111 5.82 8.81 1.41
C LEU A 111 7.01 9.81 1.43
N PRO A 112 6.92 11.01 2.05
CA PRO A 112 8.03 11.96 2.08
C PRO A 112 9.29 11.40 2.77
N LEU A 113 9.12 10.61 3.83
CA LEU A 113 10.23 9.96 4.52
C LEU A 113 10.96 8.97 3.60
N VAL A 114 10.20 8.17 2.84
CA VAL A 114 10.76 7.18 1.91
C VAL A 114 11.51 7.86 0.77
N ILE A 115 10.92 8.90 0.15
CA ILE A 115 11.57 9.64 -0.95
C ILE A 115 12.86 10.31 -0.46
N LEU A 116 12.84 10.91 0.74
CA LEU A 116 14.04 11.49 1.34
C LEU A 116 15.13 10.44 1.55
N GLY A 117 14.76 9.26 2.08
CA GLY A 117 15.67 8.13 2.24
C GLY A 117 16.33 7.71 0.92
N ILE A 118 15.54 7.61 -0.16
CA ILE A 118 16.04 7.31 -1.51
C ILE A 118 17.01 8.41 -1.99
N ILE A 119 16.64 9.68 -1.88
CA ILE A 119 17.49 10.82 -2.29
C ILE A 119 18.83 10.78 -1.56
N LEU A 120 18.82 10.54 -0.24
CA LEU A 120 20.03 10.47 0.57
C LEU A 120 20.91 9.28 0.21
N MET A 121 20.34 8.12 -0.11
CA MET A 121 21.09 6.93 -0.50
C MET A 121 21.70 7.07 -1.90
N ILE A 122 20.91 7.52 -2.86
CA ILE A 122 21.30 7.57 -4.27
C ILE A 122 22.33 8.68 -4.56
N ASN A 123 22.37 9.72 -3.73
CA ASN A 123 23.38 10.78 -3.83
C ASN A 123 24.71 10.43 -3.14
N LYS A 124 24.79 9.33 -2.38
CA LYS A 124 26.04 8.89 -1.76
C LYS A 124 26.95 8.24 -2.81
N LYS A 125 27.92 9.01 -3.30
CA LYS A 125 28.97 8.54 -4.23
C LYS A 125 29.71 7.29 -3.74
N LYS A 126 29.90 7.16 -2.42
CA LYS A 126 30.53 5.99 -1.78
C LYS A 126 29.72 4.69 -1.94
N LEU A 127 28.40 4.77 -2.15
CA LEU A 127 27.51 3.62 -2.30
C LEU A 127 27.16 3.35 -3.78
N MET A 128 27.01 4.40 -4.59
CA MET A 128 26.55 4.28 -5.97
C MET A 128 27.68 4.16 -7.01
N HIS A 129 28.94 4.44 -6.63
CA HIS A 129 30.12 4.34 -7.51
C HIS A 129 29.91 4.98 -8.89
N GLU A 130 29.83 4.20 -9.96
CA GLU A 130 29.65 4.67 -11.35
C GLU A 130 28.20 4.99 -11.71
N HIS A 131 27.23 4.56 -10.88
CA HIS A 131 25.80 4.80 -11.07
C HIS A 131 25.30 6.03 -10.31
N THR A 132 26.15 7.03 -10.12
CA THR A 132 25.73 8.28 -9.46
C THR A 132 24.63 8.98 -10.25
N VAL A 133 23.68 9.53 -9.52
CA VAL A 133 22.53 10.25 -10.07
C VAL A 133 22.99 11.46 -10.89
N GLY A 134 22.53 11.51 -12.15
CA GLY A 134 22.66 12.70 -12.98
C GLY A 134 21.74 13.82 -12.53
N TYR A 135 22.06 15.07 -12.90
CA TYR A 135 21.31 16.26 -12.50
C TYR A 135 19.81 16.18 -12.80
N LEU A 136 19.41 15.56 -13.91
CA LEU A 136 18.01 15.41 -14.31
C LEU A 136 17.21 14.55 -13.32
N LEU A 137 17.75 13.41 -12.91
CA LEU A 137 17.09 12.51 -11.96
C LEU A 137 17.01 13.13 -10.56
N ASN A 138 18.00 13.92 -10.14
CA ASN A 138 17.91 14.69 -8.88
C ASN A 138 16.81 15.75 -8.91
N ILE A 139 16.59 16.43 -10.04
CA ILE A 139 15.49 17.39 -10.20
C ILE A 139 14.14 16.68 -10.10
N VAL A 140 13.97 15.54 -10.79
CA VAL A 140 12.72 14.75 -10.73
C VAL A 140 12.45 14.26 -9.31
N LEU A 141 13.46 13.73 -8.62
CA LEU A 141 13.34 13.30 -7.23
C LEU A 141 13.02 14.47 -6.29
N GLY A 142 13.61 15.65 -6.52
CA GLY A 142 13.29 16.86 -5.78
C GLY A 142 11.84 17.32 -5.97
N LEU A 143 11.33 17.28 -7.21
CA LEU A 143 9.93 17.57 -7.51
C LEU A 143 8.99 16.53 -6.88
N ALA A 144 9.33 15.24 -6.94
CA ALA A 144 8.57 14.17 -6.30
C ALA A 144 8.54 14.35 -4.77
N PHE A 145 9.66 14.76 -4.17
CA PHE A 145 9.73 15.06 -2.74
C PHE A 145 8.84 16.25 -2.37
N MET A 146 8.91 17.36 -3.10
CA MET A 146 8.00 18.49 -2.87
C MET A 146 6.53 18.08 -2.99
N PHE A 147 6.19 17.32 -4.04
CA PHE A 147 4.84 16.82 -4.24
C PHE A 147 4.36 15.93 -3.08
N SER A 148 5.23 15.06 -2.56
CA SER A 148 4.91 14.22 -1.40
C SER A 148 4.64 15.04 -0.14
N ILE A 149 5.38 16.13 0.09
CA ILE A 149 5.13 17.05 1.21
C ILE A 149 3.79 17.74 1.03
N LEU A 150 3.47 18.22 -0.18
CA LEU A 150 2.19 18.90 -0.47
C LEU A 150 1.00 17.97 -0.23
N ILE A 151 1.05 16.72 -0.70
CA ILE A 151 -0.03 15.76 -0.45
C ILE A 151 -0.09 15.41 1.04
N SER A 152 1.05 15.19 1.69
CA SER A 152 1.10 14.96 3.14
C SER A 152 0.47 16.10 3.93
N PHE A 153 0.72 17.35 3.53
CA PHE A 153 0.10 18.52 4.16
C PHE A 153 -1.42 18.55 3.93
N ASN A 154 -1.87 18.30 2.70
CA ASN A 154 -3.30 18.18 2.39
C ASN A 154 -3.97 17.03 3.16
N GLY A 155 -3.26 15.93 3.39
CA GLY A 155 -3.73 14.82 4.21
C GLY A 155 -3.96 15.22 5.66
N ILE A 156 -3.11 16.08 6.23
CA ILE A 156 -3.32 16.64 7.58
C ILE A 156 -4.55 17.54 7.58
N LEU A 157 -4.66 18.45 6.61
CA LEU A 157 -5.82 19.35 6.53
C LEU A 157 -7.13 18.58 6.41
N GLY A 158 -7.19 17.56 5.55
CA GLY A 158 -8.39 16.72 5.40
C GLY A 158 -8.70 15.81 6.60
N LEU A 159 -7.80 15.69 7.58
CA LEU A 159 -8.10 15.03 8.87
C LEU A 159 -8.58 16.02 9.93
N LEU A 160 -8.28 17.32 9.75
CA LEU A 160 -8.68 18.39 10.67
C LEU A 160 -10.04 19.00 10.34
N GLU A 161 -10.49 18.87 9.08
CA GLU A 161 -11.86 19.18 8.62
C GLU A 161 -12.85 18.04 8.94
#